data_AF-A0AAV4F5G7-F1
#
_entry.id   AF-A0AAV4F5G7-F1
#
_cell.length_a   1.000
_cell.length_b   1.000
_cell.length_c   1.000
_cell.angle_alpha   90.00
_cell.angle_beta   90.00
_cell.angle_gamma   90.00
#
_symmetry.space_group_name_H-M   'P 1'
#
loop_
_entity.id
_entity.type
_entity.pdbx_description
1 polymer ?
#
loop_
_entity_poly.entity_id
_entity_poly.type
_entity_poly.pdbx_seq_one_letter_code
_entity_poly.pdbx_strand_id
1 'polypeptide(L)'
;MPRPEITDDHQLTCAVHFRYYNYLYHNFLNPLTLSKVDETNNCEDILMNFVVAHATRLPPIKLTQRKAHKPPDQGTPASAVAATKAVETDQIRFQQRQECLEAFVESFGYMPLIHSSMRMDTMLYKDPVSNMRKKYRQIETVNS
;
A
#
# COMPACT_ATOMS: atom_id res chain seq x y z
N MET A 1 0.82 9.96 26.22
CA MET A 1 -0.41 9.15 26.15
C MET A 1 -0.16 8.02 25.16
N PRO A 2 -0.39 6.75 25.50
CA PRO A 2 -0.36 5.68 24.51
C PRO A 2 -1.56 5.87 23.58
N ARG A 3 -1.30 6.10 22.28
CA ARG A 3 -2.36 6.13 21.25
C ARG A 3 -2.96 4.72 21.17
N PRO A 4 -4.28 4.58 20.97
CA PRO A 4 -4.95 3.28 20.92
C PRO A 4 -4.37 2.42 19.80
N GLU A 5 -4.38 1.11 20.05
CA GLU A 5 -4.05 0.08 19.07
C GLU A 5 -4.81 0.33 17.78
N ILE A 6 -4.08 0.20 16.67
CA ILE A 6 -4.56 0.35 15.30
C ILE A 6 -5.77 -0.57 15.13
N THR A 7 -6.97 0.00 15.22
CA THR A 7 -8.19 -0.64 14.75
C THR A 7 -8.05 -0.80 13.24
N ASP A 8 -8.33 -2.01 12.75
CA ASP A 8 -8.15 -2.57 11.40
C ASP A 8 -8.78 -1.80 10.19
N ASP A 9 -8.98 -0.47 10.27
CA ASP A 9 -9.62 0.35 9.22
C ASP A 9 -8.73 1.51 8.70
N HIS A 10 -7.42 1.47 8.96
CA HIS A 10 -6.44 2.36 8.34
C HIS A 10 -5.55 1.55 7.40
N GLN A 11 -6.08 1.34 6.19
CA GLN A 11 -5.58 0.34 5.26
C GLN A 11 -4.28 0.82 4.57
N LEU A 12 -3.14 0.62 5.22
CA LEU A 12 -1.86 0.44 4.54
C LEU A 12 -2.01 -0.79 3.63
N THR A 13 -2.41 -0.55 2.39
CA THR A 13 -2.78 -1.58 1.43
C THR A 13 -1.53 -2.36 0.99
N CYS A 14 -1.32 -3.51 1.61
CA CYS A 14 -0.39 -4.56 1.17
C CYS A 14 1.07 -4.12 0.98
N ALA A 15 1.76 -3.79 2.07
CA ALA A 15 3.20 -3.59 2.09
C ALA A 15 3.86 -4.37 3.23
N VAL A 16 5.15 -4.69 3.09
CA VAL A 16 5.98 -5.24 4.17
C VAL A 16 7.10 -4.25 4.43
N HIS A 17 7.24 -3.82 5.68
CA HIS A 17 8.29 -2.90 6.11
C HIS A 17 8.79 -3.29 7.50
N PHE A 18 9.98 -2.85 7.87
CA PHE A 18 10.53 -3.11 9.20
C PHE A 18 9.79 -2.33 10.29
N ARG A 19 9.54 -2.96 11.45
CA ARG A 19 8.89 -2.35 12.62
C ARG A 19 9.54 -1.02 13.04
N TYR A 20 10.84 -0.88 12.80
CA TYR A 20 11.59 0.35 13.08
C TYR A 20 10.98 1.58 12.40
N TYR A 21 10.49 1.48 11.16
CA TYR A 21 9.90 2.63 10.45
C TYR A 21 8.54 3.04 11.01
N ASN A 22 7.77 2.07 11.54
CA ASN A 22 6.55 2.35 12.26
C ASN A 22 6.85 3.13 13.56
N TYR A 23 7.92 2.75 14.28
CA TYR A 23 8.38 3.53 15.43
C TYR A 23 8.77 4.98 15.04
N LEU A 24 9.49 5.17 13.94
CA LEU A 24 9.82 6.51 13.44
C LEU A 24 8.56 7.32 13.09
N TYR A 25 7.60 6.70 12.42
CA TYR A 25 6.34 7.33 12.03
C TYR A 25 5.61 7.94 13.24
N HIS A 26 5.48 7.19 14.34
CA HIS A 26 4.74 7.69 15.51
C HIS A 26 5.55 8.60 16.45
N ASN A 27 6.88 8.49 16.48
CA ASN A 27 7.70 9.15 17.52
C ASN A 27 8.57 10.30 17.00
N PHE A 28 8.86 10.36 15.69
CA PHE A 28 9.79 11.34 15.11
C PHE A 28 9.13 12.33 14.15
N LEU A 29 7.86 12.12 13.79
CA LEU A 29 7.13 13.03 12.93
C LEU A 29 6.60 14.25 13.69
N ASN A 30 6.53 15.38 13.00
CA ASN A 30 5.92 16.59 13.52
C ASN A 30 4.41 16.34 13.74
N PRO A 31 3.85 16.72 14.91
CA PRO A 31 2.41 16.62 15.17
C PRO A 31 1.52 17.24 14.09
N LEU A 32 1.97 18.33 13.44
CA LEU A 32 1.23 18.96 12.34
C LEU A 32 1.07 18.03 11.13
N THR A 33 2.12 17.30 10.77
CA THR A 33 2.11 16.33 9.66
C THR A 33 1.13 15.18 9.95
N LEU A 34 1.10 14.72 11.21
CA LEU A 34 0.17 13.69 11.66
C LEU A 34 -1.28 14.21 11.67
N SER A 35 -1.51 15.45 12.12
CA SER A 35 -2.83 16.09 12.06
C SER A 35 -3.40 16.11 10.64
N LYS A 36 -2.56 16.41 9.63
CA LYS A 36 -2.98 16.42 8.23
C LYS A 36 -3.47 15.04 7.74
N VAL A 37 -2.82 13.96 8.19
CA VAL A 37 -3.25 12.57 7.88
C VAL A 37 -4.56 12.26 8.60
N ASP A 38 -4.66 12.60 9.88
CA ASP A 38 -5.87 12.37 10.69
C ASP A 38 -7.08 13.16 10.13
N GLU A 39 -6.89 14.40 9.68
CA GLU A 39 -7.92 15.26 9.07
C GLU A 39 -8.41 14.75 7.71
N THR A 40 -7.48 14.26 6.88
CA THR A 40 -7.82 13.77 5.53
C THR A 40 -8.30 12.32 5.54
N ASN A 41 -8.04 11.58 6.62
CA ASN A 41 -8.25 10.14 6.75
C ASN A 41 -7.74 9.38 5.49
N ASN A 42 -6.59 9.82 5.00
CA ASN A 42 -5.96 9.39 3.75
C ASN A 42 -4.44 9.63 3.88
N CYS A 43 -3.66 9.26 2.86
CA CYS A 43 -2.25 9.62 2.73
C CYS A 43 -1.28 9.01 3.78
N GLU A 44 -1.74 8.16 4.70
CA GLU A 44 -0.86 7.44 5.64
C GLU A 44 0.20 6.61 4.89
N ASP A 45 -0.20 5.94 3.81
CA ASP A 45 0.69 5.21 2.92
C ASP A 45 1.74 6.10 2.26
N ILE A 46 1.35 7.31 1.85
CA ILE A 46 2.27 8.31 1.29
C ILE A 46 3.26 8.75 2.36
N LEU A 47 2.78 9.11 3.57
CA LEU A 47 3.63 9.57 4.66
C LEU A 47 4.60 8.47 5.12
N MET A 48 4.14 7.22 5.19
CA MET A 48 4.99 6.07 5.49
C MET A 48 6.11 5.92 4.44
N ASN A 49 5.79 6.09 3.14
CA ASN A 49 6.81 6.09 2.09
C ASN A 49 7.81 7.25 2.24
N PHE A 50 7.35 8.45 2.65
CA PHE A 50 8.24 9.58 2.95
C PHE A 50 9.21 9.25 4.09
N VAL A 51 8.72 8.68 5.20
CA VAL A 51 9.56 8.27 6.35
C VAL A 51 10.62 7.27 5.92
N VAL A 52 10.24 6.21 5.21
CA VAL A 52 11.16 5.15 4.77
C VAL A 52 12.18 5.71 3.78
N ALA A 53 11.75 6.51 2.80
CA ALA A 53 12.65 7.10 1.81
C ALA A 53 13.60 8.14 2.43
N HIS A 54 13.14 8.93 3.40
CA HIS A 54 13.97 9.86 4.16
C HIS A 54 15.07 9.12 4.94
N ALA A 55 14.70 8.03 5.62
CA ALA A 55 15.62 7.25 6.45
C ALA A 55 16.64 6.44 5.61
N THR A 56 16.19 5.82 4.51
CA THR A 56 17.02 4.88 3.73
C THR A 56 17.71 5.52 2.54
N ARG A 57 17.17 6.62 2.00
CA ARG A 57 17.57 7.20 0.71
C ARG A 57 17.47 6.21 -0.46
N LEU A 58 16.58 5.22 -0.33
CA LEU A 58 16.32 4.21 -1.34
C LEU A 58 14.88 4.32 -1.85
N PRO A 59 14.63 4.00 -3.12
CA PRO A 59 13.29 3.98 -3.68
C PRO A 59 12.50 2.74 -3.20
N PRO A 60 11.16 2.78 -3.17
CA PRO A 60 10.35 1.61 -2.83
C PRO A 60 10.47 0.50 -3.87
N ILE A 61 10.36 -0.75 -3.42
CA ILE A 61 10.41 -1.94 -4.28
C ILE A 61 8.99 -2.39 -4.59
N LYS A 62 8.63 -2.39 -5.88
CA LYS A 62 7.33 -2.90 -6.33
C LYS A 62 7.36 -4.42 -6.37
N LEU A 63 6.48 -5.06 -5.62
CA LEU A 63 6.26 -6.51 -5.69
C LEU A 63 5.13 -6.84 -6.67
N THR A 64 5.17 -8.04 -7.25
CA THR A 64 4.00 -8.58 -7.95
C THR A 64 2.78 -8.62 -7.06
N GLN A 65 1.68 -8.06 -7.55
CA GLN A 65 0.38 -8.27 -6.93
C GLN A 65 0.06 -9.77 -6.92
N ARG A 66 -0.30 -10.29 -5.74
CA ARG A 66 -1.12 -11.50 -5.67
C ARG A 66 -2.35 -11.25 -6.53
N LYS A 67 -2.78 -12.24 -7.31
CA LYS A 67 -4.04 -12.18 -8.08
C LYS A 67 -5.10 -11.62 -7.13
N ALA A 68 -5.56 -10.40 -7.37
CA ALA A 68 -6.55 -9.78 -6.52
C ALA A 68 -7.71 -10.76 -6.45
N HIS A 69 -8.00 -11.26 -5.25
CA HIS A 69 -9.24 -11.98 -5.03
C HIS A 69 -10.30 -10.90 -5.14
N LYS A 70 -10.75 -10.62 -6.36
CA LYS A 70 -11.99 -9.88 -6.55
C LYS A 70 -13.01 -10.67 -5.72
N PRO A 71 -13.63 -10.08 -4.68
CA PRO A 71 -14.83 -10.71 -4.15
C PRO A 71 -15.74 -10.95 -5.36
N PRO A 72 -16.39 -12.12 -5.47
CA PRO A 72 -17.34 -12.34 -6.55
C PRO A 72 -18.29 -11.17 -6.53
N ASP A 73 -18.41 -10.49 -7.67
CA ASP A 73 -19.32 -9.39 -7.88
C ASP A 73 -20.66 -9.79 -7.24
N GLN A 74 -20.99 -9.20 -6.09
CA GLN A 74 -22.36 -9.29 -5.59
C GLN A 74 -23.17 -8.60 -6.67
N GLY A 75 -23.90 -9.40 -7.45
CA GLY A 75 -24.49 -9.07 -8.76
C GLY A 75 -25.54 -7.97 -8.75
N THR A 76 -25.17 -6.80 -8.27
CA THR A 76 -25.90 -5.56 -8.49
C THR A 76 -25.19 -4.85 -9.65
N PRO A 77 -25.86 -4.62 -10.79
CA PRO A 77 -25.31 -3.71 -11.79
C PRO A 77 -25.13 -2.36 -11.09
N ALA A 78 -23.90 -1.89 -10.97
CA ALA A 78 -23.63 -0.55 -10.48
C ALA A 78 -24.46 0.40 -11.34
N SER A 79 -25.47 1.03 -10.75
CA SER A 79 -26.28 2.01 -11.48
C SER A 79 -25.33 3.07 -12.04
N ALA A 80 -25.66 3.66 -13.19
CA ALA A 80 -24.82 4.71 -13.78
C ALA A 80 -24.51 5.82 -12.75
N VAL A 81 -25.45 6.10 -11.84
CA VAL A 81 -25.29 7.03 -10.71
C VAL A 81 -24.27 6.55 -9.68
N ALA A 82 -24.23 5.25 -9.34
CA ALA A 82 -23.23 4.68 -8.44
C ALA A 82 -21.83 4.66 -9.07
N ALA A 83 -21.74 4.39 -10.38
CA ALA A 83 -20.50 4.47 -11.12
C ALA A 83 -19.96 5.90 -11.20
N THR A 84 -20.81 6.89 -11.50
CA THR A 84 -20.41 8.32 -11.52
C THR A 84 -19.96 8.80 -10.14
N LYS A 85 -20.68 8.44 -9.07
CA LYS A 85 -20.28 8.77 -7.69
C LYS A 85 -18.95 8.13 -7.28
N ALA A 86 -18.68 6.91 -7.73
CA ALA A 86 -17.39 6.26 -7.48
C ALA A 86 -16.24 7.02 -8.17
N VAL A 87 -16.44 7.43 -9.43
CA VAL A 87 -15.45 8.21 -10.20
C VAL A 87 -15.20 9.59 -9.56
N GLU A 88 -16.26 10.29 -9.14
CA GLU A 88 -16.13 11.58 -8.43
C GLU A 88 -15.38 11.43 -7.10
N THR A 89 -15.68 10.37 -6.35
CA THR A 89 -14.99 10.06 -5.09
C THR A 89 -13.51 9.78 -5.32
N ASP A 90 -13.17 9.05 -6.40
CA ASP A 90 -11.78 8.78 -6.76
C ASP A 90 -11.03 10.06 -7.15
N GLN A 91 -11.65 10.97 -7.91
CA GLN A 91 -11.06 12.26 -8.25
C GLN A 91 -10.74 13.10 -7.00
N ILE A 92 -11.67 13.17 -6.05
CA ILE A 92 -11.46 13.86 -4.76
C ILE A 92 -10.30 13.23 -3.99
N ARG A 93 -10.23 11.90 -3.95
CA ARG A 93 -9.12 11.17 -3.29
C ARG A 93 -7.77 11.45 -3.93
N PHE A 94 -7.69 11.53 -5.26
CA PHE A 94 -6.44 11.88 -5.95
C PHE A 94 -6.02 13.32 -5.67
N GLN A 95 -6.97 14.26 -5.65
CA GLN A 95 -6.68 15.66 -5.33
C GLN A 95 -6.17 15.80 -3.89
N GLN A 96 -6.81 15.15 -2.92
CA GLN A 96 -6.36 15.12 -1.52
C GLN A 96 -4.95 14.54 -1.39
N ARG A 97 -4.62 13.48 -2.13
CA ARG A 97 -3.29 12.88 -2.13
C ARG A 97 -2.21 13.82 -2.67
N GLN A 98 -2.54 14.62 -3.67
CA GLN A 98 -1.64 15.66 -4.17
C GLN A 98 -1.36 16.73 -3.11
N GLU A 99 -2.41 17.21 -2.42
CA GLU A 99 -2.27 18.19 -1.32
C GLU A 99 -1.44 17.63 -0.15
N CYS A 100 -1.65 16.36 0.22
CA CYS A 100 -0.83 15.69 1.22
C CYS A 100 0.65 15.67 0.81
N LEU A 101 0.94 15.35 -0.45
CA LEU A 101 2.30 15.26 -0.96
C LEU A 101 3.01 16.62 -0.87
N GLU A 102 2.33 17.71 -1.22
CA GLU A 102 2.85 19.07 -1.10
C GLU A 102 3.10 19.46 0.36
N ALA A 103 2.14 19.20 1.26
CA ALA A 103 2.28 19.47 2.69
C ALA A 103 3.44 18.67 3.33
N PHE A 104 3.67 17.44 2.90
CA PHE A 104 4.78 16.63 3.39
C PHE A 104 6.12 17.13 2.87
N VAL A 105 6.21 17.58 1.62
CA VAL A 105 7.44 18.21 1.10
C VAL A 105 7.80 19.44 1.93
N GLU A 106 6.82 20.29 2.24
CA GLU A 106 7.04 21.46 3.10
C GLU A 106 7.50 21.05 4.51
N SER A 107 6.84 20.06 5.12
CA SER A 107 7.18 19.57 6.46
C SER A 107 8.57 18.93 6.54
N PHE A 108 9.03 18.23 5.50
CA PHE A 108 10.35 17.59 5.47
C PHE A 108 11.44 18.54 4.92
N GLY A 109 11.05 19.65 4.29
CA GLY A 109 11.95 20.64 3.68
C GLY A 109 12.53 20.25 2.32
N TYR A 110 12.20 19.07 1.80
CA TYR A 110 12.61 18.58 0.48
C TYR A 110 11.74 17.38 0.06
N MET A 111 11.86 16.94 -1.20
CA MET A 111 11.19 15.74 -1.72
C MET A 111 12.02 14.46 -1.43
N PRO A 112 11.61 13.57 -0.50
CA PRO A 112 12.37 12.36 -0.20
C PRO A 112 12.07 11.20 -1.14
N LEU A 113 10.92 11.22 -1.84
CA LEU A 113 10.52 10.12 -2.71
C LEU A 113 11.42 10.05 -3.96
N ILE A 114 11.89 8.84 -4.26
CA ILE A 114 12.79 8.55 -5.38
C ILE A 114 12.08 7.59 -6.34
N HIS A 115 12.20 7.85 -7.64
CA HIS A 115 11.64 6.95 -8.66
C HIS A 115 12.35 5.59 -8.67
N SER A 116 11.55 4.53 -8.74
CA SER A 116 11.99 3.15 -8.97
C SER A 116 11.53 2.68 -10.35
N SER A 117 12.40 1.99 -11.09
CA SER A 117 12.04 1.23 -12.29
C SER A 117 12.05 -0.29 -12.04
N MET A 118 12.33 -0.71 -10.80
CA MET A 118 12.49 -2.12 -10.45
C MET A 118 11.20 -2.73 -9.94
N ARG A 119 10.88 -3.92 -10.43
CA ARG A 119 9.80 -4.77 -9.94
C ARG A 119 10.37 -6.15 -9.62
N MET A 120 10.12 -6.64 -8.42
CA MET A 120 10.55 -7.97 -7.98
C MET A 120 9.35 -8.92 -7.94
N ASP A 121 9.40 -9.90 -8.83
CA ASP A 121 8.41 -10.95 -8.93
C ASP A 121 8.92 -12.17 -8.16
N THR A 122 8.04 -12.86 -7.43
CA THR A 122 8.46 -14.09 -6.76
C THR A 122 8.85 -15.15 -7.79
N MET A 123 9.72 -16.09 -7.44
CA MET A 123 10.13 -17.19 -8.33
C MET A 123 8.94 -17.92 -8.98
N LEU A 124 7.83 -18.01 -8.25
CA LEU A 124 6.61 -18.69 -8.69
C LEU A 124 5.63 -17.77 -9.45
N TYR A 125 6.01 -16.55 -9.79
CA TYR A 125 5.13 -15.64 -10.51
C TYR A 125 4.89 -16.15 -11.94
N LYS A 126 3.61 -16.38 -12.27
CA LYS A 126 3.16 -17.06 -13.50
C LYS A 126 3.72 -18.48 -13.67
N ASP A 127 4.28 -19.07 -12.62
CA ASP A 127 4.78 -20.43 -12.68
C ASP A 127 3.59 -21.43 -12.74
N PRO A 128 3.53 -22.32 -13.75
CA PRO A 128 2.53 -23.38 -13.80
C PRO A 128 2.71 -24.44 -12.71
N VAL A 129 3.64 -24.35 -11.75
CA VAL A 129 3.80 -25.33 -10.65
C VAL A 129 2.48 -25.72 -10.00
N SER A 130 1.50 -24.82 -9.84
CA SER A 130 0.17 -25.20 -9.34
C SER A 130 -0.63 -26.10 -10.31
N ASN A 131 -0.54 -25.86 -11.61
CA ASN A 131 -1.11 -26.71 -12.66
C ASN A 131 -0.33 -28.03 -12.79
N MET A 132 1.00 -27.98 -12.66
CA MET A 132 1.88 -29.13 -12.74
C MET A 132 1.73 -30.03 -11.52
N ARG A 133 1.56 -29.49 -10.31
CA ARG A 133 1.21 -30.25 -9.09
C ARG A 133 -0.17 -30.88 -9.18
N LYS A 134 -1.14 -30.21 -9.81
CA LYS A 134 -2.45 -30.80 -10.11
C LYS A 134 -2.34 -31.95 -11.14
N LYS A 135 -1.53 -31.78 -12.18
CA LYS A 135 -1.34 -32.77 -13.26
C LYS A 135 -0.47 -33.96 -12.82
N TYR A 136 0.54 -33.73 -11.99
CA TYR A 136 1.53 -34.69 -11.54
C TYR A 136 1.57 -34.76 -10.01
N ARG A 137 0.45 -35.23 -9.43
CA ARG A 137 0.24 -35.25 -7.98
C ARG A 137 1.23 -36.15 -7.20
N GLN A 138 1.87 -37.10 -7.89
CA GLN A 138 2.79 -38.08 -7.30
C GLN A 138 4.27 -37.76 -7.53
N ILE A 139 4.62 -36.60 -8.10
CA ILE A 139 6.03 -36.25 -8.38
C ILE A 139 6.88 -36.14 -7.11
N GLU A 140 6.28 -35.73 -5.99
CA GLU A 140 6.97 -35.60 -4.70
C GLU A 140 6.88 -36.89 -3.86
N THR A 141 6.15 -37.92 -4.32
CA THR A 141 6.05 -39.20 -3.64
C THR A 141 7.27 -40.05 -4.00
N VAL A 142 8.33 -39.93 -3.22
CA VAL A 142 9.43 -40.89 -3.25
C VAL A 142 8.89 -42.18 -2.65
N ASN A 143 8.65 -43.19 -3.49
CA ASN A 143 8.27 -44.53 -3.04
C ASN A 143 9.28 -45.00 -1.97
N SER A 144 8.81 -45.07 -0.72
CA SER A 144 9.46 -45.81 0.36
C SER A 144 9.02 -47.27 0.31
#